data_AF-E6ZHD2-F1
#
_entry.id   AF-E6ZHD2-F1
#
_cell.length_a   1.000
_cell.length_b   1.000
_cell.length_c   1.000
_cell.angle_alpha   90.00
_cell.angle_beta   90.00
_cell.angle_gamma   90.00
#
_symmetry.space_group_name_H-M   'P 1'
#
loop_
_entity.id
_entity.type
_entity.pdbx_description
1 polymer ?
#
loop_
_entity_poly.entity_id
_entity_poly.type
_entity_poly.pdbx_seq_one_letter_code
_entity_poly.pdbx_strand_id
1 'polypeptide(L)'
;MVMFCAKGDALLALLCLTFVFMTAAQYENYKFKNFPKEELMPLNTAYGLALDHYAAEKWTESIKYLELSLRLHRLLKDSVRYCVLLCNSSKHEEPSFTGSRDLRVYWLVMMRASCQKKCRAHFPALQLPPPGREILEDFRRRSPYRYLHFAHSRLNDLQRAIPCAYTFLQKNPEDQEMHLLMEEYKSQYNLSGYLTDHEEQPYEPSFLRGVNLINSGDYSGSVEYMEETLRLYLHEYDICQADCEGIVQLSPDSDFYAVVADVYTDVLQCKLKCEEHLMPNVGGYFVVKFVATIYHYLQYAYYKLNEGRSAVPCAYSYFLFEPEDQVMKQNLVYYKAYSEQWGLQSDHFTPRMEALKHYNQTLAQKQMLTLAEKYSQLDDEDFLGPEEAALLASESPDVEFEGMGDYEESIYADWSQPKGKGDTGESEESREADWTQCKVDRTAQRYDSTTRRSEKRRGRKWRKKMRRRRR
;
A
#
# COMPACT_ATOMS: atom_id res chain seq x y z
N MET A 1 -13.04 70.12 12.22
CA MET A 1 -13.84 68.95 11.78
C MET A 1 -12.93 68.07 10.96
N VAL A 2 -12.51 66.95 11.55
CA VAL A 2 -11.59 65.98 10.96
C VAL A 2 -12.40 65.07 10.03
N MET A 3 -12.03 64.98 8.76
CA MET A 3 -12.54 63.94 7.86
C MET A 3 -11.48 62.85 7.68
N PHE A 4 -11.89 61.64 8.05
CA PHE A 4 -11.12 60.40 8.05
C PHE A 4 -11.13 59.72 6.68
N CYS A 5 -9.94 59.23 6.31
CA CYS A 5 -9.62 57.96 5.63
C CYS A 5 -10.32 57.58 4.31
N ALA A 6 -9.54 57.65 3.22
CA ALA A 6 -9.59 56.72 2.10
C ALA A 6 -8.47 55.67 2.26
N LYS A 7 -8.83 54.45 2.63
CA LYS A 7 -8.02 53.22 2.46
C LYS A 7 -8.97 52.04 2.40
N GLY A 8 -9.25 51.54 1.20
CA GLY A 8 -10.26 50.50 1.00
C GLY A 8 -10.00 49.56 -0.17
N ASP A 9 -8.75 49.34 -0.58
CA ASP A 9 -8.45 48.42 -1.71
C ASP A 9 -7.34 47.39 -1.41
N ALA A 10 -6.96 47.21 -0.14
CA ALA A 10 -5.96 46.21 0.26
C ALA A 10 -6.54 44.96 0.94
N LEU A 11 -7.84 44.94 1.23
CA LEU A 11 -8.50 43.86 1.98
C LEU A 11 -9.19 42.81 1.08
N LEU A 12 -9.51 43.16 -0.17
CA LEU A 12 -10.10 42.22 -1.13
C LEU A 12 -9.07 41.29 -1.80
N ALA A 13 -7.81 41.71 -1.90
CA ALA A 13 -6.74 40.88 -2.45
C ALA A 13 -6.22 39.80 -1.45
N LEU A 14 -6.48 39.97 -0.15
CA LEU A 14 -6.10 39.00 0.90
C LEU A 14 -7.18 37.93 1.16
N LEU A 15 -8.43 38.17 0.71
CA LEU A 15 -9.52 37.19 0.84
C LEU A 15 -9.55 36.17 -0.31
N CYS A 16 -8.84 36.42 -1.43
CA CYS A 16 -8.78 35.49 -2.56
C CYS A 16 -7.64 34.47 -2.50
N LEU A 17 -6.77 34.51 -1.47
CA LEU A 17 -5.64 33.58 -1.30
C LEU A 17 -5.88 32.46 -0.27
N THR A 18 -7.11 32.31 0.24
CA THR A 18 -7.45 31.26 1.23
C THR A 18 -8.69 30.43 0.87
N PHE A 19 -9.08 30.40 -0.40
CA PHE A 19 -10.03 29.41 -0.91
C PHE A 19 -9.31 28.36 -1.75
N VAL A 20 -8.39 27.64 -1.10
CA VAL A 20 -8.21 26.23 -1.45
C VAL A 20 -9.51 25.58 -1.03
N PHE A 21 -10.34 25.18 -2.00
CA PHE A 21 -11.43 24.24 -1.76
C PHE A 21 -10.77 22.93 -1.29
N MET A 22 -10.47 22.84 0.00
CA MET A 22 -10.38 21.58 0.69
C MET A 22 -11.76 20.96 0.50
N THR A 23 -11.85 19.90 -0.30
CA THR A 23 -13.00 19.01 -0.32
C THR A 23 -13.17 18.53 1.11
N ALA A 24 -14.08 19.19 1.85
CA ALA A 24 -14.36 18.86 3.23
C ALA A 24 -15.01 17.46 3.23
N ALA A 25 -14.20 16.43 3.49
CA ALA A 25 -14.71 15.10 3.73
C ALA A 25 -15.65 15.14 4.95
N GLN A 26 -16.80 14.49 4.81
CA GLN A 26 -18.05 14.67 5.56
C GLN A 26 -18.02 14.25 7.05
N TYR A 27 -16.84 14.01 7.64
CA TYR A 27 -16.66 13.65 9.05
C TYR A 27 -16.09 14.84 9.84
N GLU A 28 -16.83 15.96 9.85
CA GLU A 28 -16.41 17.32 10.22
C GLU A 28 -15.96 17.56 11.68
N ASN A 29 -15.93 16.56 12.55
CA ASN A 29 -15.48 16.76 13.95
C ASN A 29 -14.09 16.20 14.25
N TYR A 30 -13.35 15.73 13.24
CA TYR A 30 -11.97 15.32 13.48
C TYR A 30 -11.05 16.53 13.68
N LYS A 31 -10.54 16.68 14.90
CA LYS A 31 -9.48 17.64 15.23
C LYS A 31 -8.38 16.90 15.95
N PHE A 32 -7.23 16.74 15.29
CA PHE A 32 -6.07 16.03 15.85
C PHE A 32 -5.72 16.49 17.28
N LYS A 33 -5.70 17.81 17.53
CA LYS A 33 -5.37 18.36 18.86
C LYS A 33 -6.49 18.25 19.89
N ASN A 34 -7.75 18.16 19.46
CA ASN A 34 -8.93 18.26 20.31
C ASN A 34 -9.90 17.10 20.04
N PHE A 35 -9.40 15.87 20.07
CA PHE A 35 -10.24 14.69 19.95
C PHE A 35 -11.08 14.51 21.23
N PRO A 36 -12.41 14.28 21.15
CA PRO A 36 -13.27 14.10 22.31
C PRO A 36 -12.81 12.93 23.19
N LYS A 37 -12.61 13.16 24.49
CA LYS A 37 -12.10 12.13 25.41
C LYS A 37 -13.12 11.02 25.64
N GLU A 38 -14.40 11.36 25.56
CA GLU A 38 -15.54 10.47 25.77
C GLU A 38 -15.70 9.46 24.63
N GLU A 39 -15.15 9.77 23.45
CA GLU A 39 -15.16 8.91 22.27
C GLU A 39 -13.89 8.05 22.15
N LEU A 40 -12.91 8.26 23.04
CA LEU A 40 -11.64 7.55 22.98
C LEU A 40 -11.81 6.10 23.44
N MET A 41 -11.59 5.16 22.53
CA MET A 41 -11.63 3.73 22.79
C MET A 41 -10.73 2.96 21.81
N PRO A 42 -10.35 1.71 22.08
CA PRO A 42 -9.54 0.93 21.16
C PRO A 42 -10.22 0.78 19.80
N LEU A 43 -9.46 0.94 18.71
CA LEU A 43 -9.99 0.85 17.35
C LEU A 43 -10.71 -0.49 17.11
N ASN A 44 -10.15 -1.59 17.62
CA ASN A 44 -10.76 -2.92 17.52
C ASN A 44 -12.15 -2.97 18.14
N THR A 45 -12.32 -2.35 19.30
CA THR A 45 -13.60 -2.30 20.00
C THR A 45 -14.61 -1.46 19.24
N ALA A 46 -14.22 -0.28 18.75
CA ALA A 46 -15.11 0.59 17.99
C ALA A 46 -15.58 -0.09 16.69
N TYR A 47 -14.66 -0.68 15.93
CA TYR A 47 -14.98 -1.35 14.68
C TYR A 47 -15.80 -2.63 14.90
N GLY A 48 -15.43 -3.45 15.90
CA GLY A 48 -16.18 -4.65 16.27
C GLY A 48 -17.63 -4.35 16.65
N LEU A 49 -17.86 -3.35 17.53
CA LEU A 49 -19.22 -2.91 17.87
C LEU A 49 -20.01 -2.43 16.65
N ALA A 50 -19.34 -1.75 15.71
CA ALA A 50 -19.97 -1.30 14.48
C ALA A 50 -20.49 -2.47 13.62
N LEU A 51 -19.70 -3.55 13.53
CA LEU A 51 -20.05 -4.77 12.81
C LEU A 51 -21.10 -5.61 13.54
N ASP A 52 -21.05 -5.68 14.87
CA ASP A 52 -22.09 -6.35 15.67
C ASP A 52 -23.45 -5.66 15.48
N HIS A 53 -23.47 -4.33 15.51
CA HIS A 53 -24.67 -3.55 15.21
C HIS A 53 -25.12 -3.70 13.76
N TYR A 54 -24.18 -3.80 12.81
CA TYR A 54 -24.49 -4.06 11.40
C TYR A 54 -25.18 -5.42 11.23
N ALA A 55 -24.63 -6.48 11.84
CA ALA A 55 -25.19 -7.82 11.81
C ALA A 55 -26.56 -7.91 12.50
N ALA A 56 -26.78 -7.09 13.53
CA ALA A 56 -28.06 -6.96 14.23
C ALA A 56 -29.06 -6.01 13.54
N GLU A 57 -28.76 -5.52 12.33
CA GLU A 57 -29.57 -4.56 11.54
C GLU A 57 -29.88 -3.24 12.28
N LYS A 58 -29.06 -2.86 13.26
CA LYS A 58 -29.12 -1.58 13.97
C LYS A 58 -28.31 -0.53 13.21
N TRP A 59 -28.84 -0.08 12.07
CA TRP A 59 -28.13 0.75 11.10
C TRP A 59 -27.59 2.07 11.69
N THR A 60 -28.38 2.75 12.53
CA THR A 60 -28.01 4.03 13.14
C THR A 60 -26.79 3.91 14.06
N GLU A 61 -26.76 2.88 14.90
CA GLU A 61 -25.68 2.57 15.82
C GLU A 61 -24.44 2.08 15.06
N SER A 62 -24.64 1.24 14.03
CA SER A 62 -23.57 0.79 13.15
C SER A 62 -22.86 1.96 12.48
N ILE A 63 -23.61 2.89 11.87
CA ILE A 63 -23.05 4.11 11.26
C ILE A 63 -22.25 4.91 12.28
N LYS A 64 -22.81 5.16 13.48
CA LYS A 64 -22.13 5.91 14.53
C LYS A 64 -20.76 5.30 14.90
N TYR A 65 -20.70 3.99 15.07
CA TYR A 65 -19.44 3.31 15.42
C TYR A 65 -18.48 3.17 14.22
N LEU A 66 -18.99 3.02 12.99
CA LEU A 66 -18.16 3.05 11.78
C LEU A 66 -17.48 4.42 11.60
N GLU A 67 -18.23 5.51 11.71
CA GLU A 67 -17.69 6.88 11.66
C GLU A 67 -16.70 7.15 12.81
N LEU A 68 -17.00 6.66 14.02
CA LEU A 68 -16.07 6.73 15.15
C LEU A 68 -14.76 5.97 14.85
N SER A 69 -14.86 4.75 14.30
CA SER A 69 -13.71 3.92 13.98
C SER A 69 -12.80 4.58 12.92
N LEU A 70 -13.36 5.24 11.90
CA LEU A 70 -12.60 6.04 10.92
C LEU A 70 -11.85 7.20 11.59
N ARG A 71 -12.51 7.93 12.50
CA ARG A 71 -11.89 9.03 13.23
C ARG A 71 -10.79 8.54 14.18
N LEU A 72 -10.98 7.41 14.86
CA LEU A 72 -9.97 6.79 15.74
C LEU A 72 -8.78 6.28 14.94
N HIS A 73 -9.01 5.66 13.77
CA HIS A 73 -7.94 5.23 12.88
C HIS A 73 -7.10 6.42 12.41
N ARG A 74 -7.75 7.53 12.00
CA ARG A 74 -7.05 8.77 11.63
C ARG A 74 -6.26 9.36 12.80
N LEU A 75 -6.86 9.42 13.99
CA LEU A 75 -6.17 9.87 15.21
C LEU A 75 -4.92 9.04 15.49
N LEU A 76 -5.02 7.72 15.38
CA LEU A 76 -3.92 6.80 15.60
C LEU A 76 -2.76 7.08 14.63
N LYS A 77 -3.06 7.15 13.33
CA LYS A 77 -2.08 7.46 12.28
C LYS A 77 -1.41 8.82 12.48
N ASP A 78 -2.20 9.87 12.70
CA ASP A 78 -1.66 11.23 12.91
C ASP A 78 -0.80 11.30 14.19
N SER A 79 -1.17 10.58 15.25
CA SER A 79 -0.39 10.52 16.50
C SER A 79 0.97 9.84 16.29
N VAL A 80 0.98 8.70 15.60
CA VAL A 80 2.21 8.00 15.20
C VAL A 80 3.10 8.93 14.39
N ARG A 81 2.54 9.49 13.31
CA ARG A 81 3.26 10.32 12.34
C ARG A 81 3.90 11.51 13.01
N TYR A 82 3.17 12.19 13.89
CA TYR A 82 3.67 13.33 14.64
C TYR A 82 4.93 12.95 15.43
N CYS A 83 4.90 11.84 16.17
CA CYS A 83 6.05 11.42 16.96
C CYS A 83 7.23 10.95 16.09
N VAL A 84 6.97 10.22 15.01
CA VAL A 84 8.03 9.78 14.08
C VAL A 84 8.73 10.98 13.43
N LEU A 85 7.99 11.95 12.91
CA LEU A 85 8.55 13.15 12.27
C LEU A 85 9.29 14.05 13.27
N LEU A 86 8.74 14.21 14.48
CA LEU A 86 9.41 14.97 15.54
C LEU A 86 10.75 14.34 15.94
N CYS A 87 10.77 13.02 16.16
CA CYS A 87 11.98 12.31 16.57
C CYS A 87 12.98 12.07 15.43
N ASN A 88 12.55 12.17 14.16
CA ASN A 88 13.44 12.18 13.00
C ASN A 88 14.12 13.54 12.82
N SER A 89 13.42 14.64 13.12
CA SER A 89 13.91 16.01 12.89
C SER A 89 14.72 16.58 14.05
N SER A 90 14.63 15.99 15.24
CA SER A 90 15.42 16.38 16.41
C SER A 90 16.92 16.18 16.15
N LYS A 91 17.63 17.29 15.93
CA LYS A 91 19.08 17.29 15.86
C LYS A 91 19.65 17.09 17.25
N HIS A 92 20.33 15.98 17.45
CA HIS A 92 21.07 15.71 18.68
C HIS A 92 22.56 15.76 18.36
N GLU A 93 23.34 16.38 19.26
CA GLU A 93 24.79 16.34 19.17
C GLU A 93 25.24 14.89 19.28
N GLU A 94 25.79 14.36 18.18
CA GLU A 94 26.29 13.00 18.12
C GLU A 94 27.56 12.92 18.97
N PRO A 95 27.61 12.02 19.97
CA PRO A 95 28.82 11.81 20.74
C PRO A 95 29.95 11.35 19.82
N SER A 96 31.17 11.78 20.11
CA SER A 96 32.35 11.33 19.37
C SER A 96 32.68 9.88 19.75
N PHE A 97 32.01 8.93 19.10
CA PHE A 97 32.39 7.52 19.14
C PHE A 97 33.53 7.30 18.16
N THR A 98 34.77 7.55 18.61
CA THR A 98 35.94 7.22 17.80
C THR A 98 36.03 5.70 17.63
N GLY A 99 35.99 5.22 16.39
CA GLY A 99 36.30 3.82 16.02
C GLY A 99 35.21 2.76 16.16
N SER A 100 34.10 2.98 16.88
CA SER A 100 33.03 1.96 17.05
C SER A 100 31.73 2.33 16.33
N ARG A 101 31.42 1.62 15.25
CA ARG A 101 30.16 1.76 14.50
C ARG A 101 28.96 1.28 15.31
N ASP A 102 29.12 0.25 16.14
CA ASP A 102 28.03 -0.36 16.90
C ASP A 102 27.53 0.58 18.00
N LEU A 103 28.45 1.27 18.70
CA LEU A 103 28.08 2.27 19.70
C LEU A 103 27.27 3.42 19.11
N ARG A 104 27.54 3.80 17.85
CA ARG A 104 26.75 4.80 17.12
C ARG A 104 25.33 4.31 16.89
N VAL A 105 25.15 3.06 16.46
CA VAL A 105 23.82 2.47 16.25
C VAL A 105 23.05 2.39 17.58
N TYR A 106 23.69 1.92 18.64
CA TYR A 106 23.06 1.86 19.97
C TYR A 106 22.64 3.23 20.46
N TRP A 107 23.49 4.25 20.28
CA TRP A 107 23.13 5.62 20.63
C TRP A 107 21.92 6.12 19.84
N LEU A 108 21.88 5.90 18.52
CA LEU A 108 20.74 6.28 17.68
C LEU A 108 19.44 5.60 18.13
N VAL A 109 19.50 4.30 18.45
CA VAL A 109 18.35 3.53 18.95
C VAL A 109 17.88 4.08 20.30
N MET A 110 18.78 4.28 21.25
CA MET A 110 18.44 4.82 22.58
C MET A 110 17.84 6.22 22.51
N MET A 111 18.42 7.09 21.69
CA MET A 111 17.91 8.45 21.48
C MET A 111 16.51 8.44 20.87
N ARG A 112 16.32 7.66 19.80
CA ARG A 112 15.02 7.51 19.15
C ARG A 112 13.98 6.93 20.11
N ALA A 113 14.33 5.89 20.85
CA ALA A 113 13.44 5.23 21.82
C ALA A 113 13.02 6.20 22.95
N SER A 114 13.96 6.99 23.49
CA SER A 114 13.67 7.99 24.51
C SER A 114 12.72 9.08 24.00
N CYS A 115 12.95 9.59 22.79
CA CYS A 115 12.07 10.58 22.16
C CYS A 115 10.68 10.00 21.90
N GLN A 116 10.60 8.82 21.29
CA GLN A 116 9.34 8.13 20.99
C GLN A 116 8.55 7.87 22.28
N LYS A 117 9.17 7.33 23.33
CA LYS A 117 8.50 7.08 24.62
C LYS A 117 7.86 8.34 25.20
N LYS A 118 8.61 9.46 25.23
CA LYS A 118 8.10 10.74 25.74
C LYS A 118 6.99 11.30 24.87
N CYS A 119 7.17 11.30 23.55
CA CYS A 119 6.17 11.81 22.62
C CYS A 119 4.87 11.02 22.69
N ARG A 120 4.96 9.69 22.62
CA ARG A 120 3.79 8.80 22.63
C ARG A 120 2.98 8.91 23.92
N ALA A 121 3.62 9.21 25.06
CA ALA A 121 2.94 9.46 26.34
C ALA A 121 1.96 10.66 26.30
N HIS A 122 2.15 11.61 25.39
CA HIS A 122 1.26 12.76 25.22
C HIS A 122 0.01 12.46 24.38
N PHE A 123 -0.05 11.31 23.71
CA PHE A 123 -1.16 10.95 22.83
C PHE A 123 -1.96 9.78 23.41
N PRO A 124 -3.17 10.03 23.96
CA PRO A 124 -4.00 8.97 24.55
C PRO A 124 -4.31 7.82 23.59
N ALA A 125 -4.44 8.09 22.29
CA ALA A 125 -4.68 7.07 21.27
C ALA A 125 -3.54 6.03 21.17
N LEU A 126 -2.31 6.41 21.52
CA LEU A 126 -1.14 5.52 21.52
C LEU A 126 -0.93 4.78 22.85
N GLN A 127 -1.75 5.09 23.86
CA GLN A 127 -1.78 4.36 25.13
C GLN A 127 -2.81 3.22 25.13
N LEU A 128 -3.66 3.17 24.10
CA LEU A 128 -4.63 2.10 23.91
C LEU A 128 -3.97 0.85 23.28
N PRO A 129 -4.56 -0.34 23.46
CA PRO A 129 -4.09 -1.54 22.78
C PRO A 129 -3.99 -1.33 21.26
N PRO A 130 -2.88 -1.75 20.62
CA PRO A 130 -2.68 -1.57 19.19
C PRO A 130 -3.70 -2.41 18.40
N PRO A 131 -4.20 -1.90 17.27
CA PRO A 131 -5.16 -2.64 16.47
C PRO A 131 -4.59 -3.92 15.86
N GLY A 132 -5.48 -4.86 15.54
CA GLY A 132 -5.11 -6.11 14.85
C GLY A 132 -4.69 -5.86 13.41
N ARG A 133 -3.81 -6.72 12.87
CA ARG A 133 -3.35 -6.64 11.48
C ARG A 133 -4.51 -6.68 10.47
N GLU A 134 -5.50 -7.55 10.69
CA GLU A 134 -6.69 -7.67 9.84
C GLU A 134 -7.51 -6.38 9.80
N ILE A 135 -7.70 -5.73 10.96
CA ILE A 135 -8.46 -4.49 11.05
C ILE A 135 -7.74 -3.38 10.29
N LEU A 136 -6.43 -3.22 10.50
CA LEU A 136 -5.65 -2.26 9.73
C LEU A 136 -5.76 -2.50 8.22
N GLU A 137 -5.85 -3.76 7.81
CA GLU A 137 -6.05 -4.14 6.42
C GLU A 137 -7.42 -3.76 5.87
N ASP A 138 -8.48 -3.91 6.67
CA ASP A 138 -9.82 -3.45 6.32
C ASP A 138 -9.86 -1.93 6.10
N PHE A 139 -9.23 -1.16 6.99
CA PHE A 139 -9.13 0.30 6.80
C PHE A 139 -8.30 0.62 5.55
N ARG A 140 -7.22 -0.11 5.28
CA ARG A 140 -6.40 0.09 4.08
C ARG A 140 -7.15 -0.21 2.79
N ARG A 141 -8.04 -1.21 2.80
CA ARG A 141 -8.93 -1.56 1.70
C ARG A 141 -10.19 -0.69 1.66
N ARG A 142 -10.35 0.27 2.58
CA ARG A 142 -11.54 1.12 2.70
C ARG A 142 -12.82 0.31 2.97
N SER A 143 -12.72 -0.89 3.54
CA SER A 143 -13.86 -1.75 3.92
C SER A 143 -14.91 -1.03 4.77
N PRO A 144 -14.58 -0.14 5.74
CA PRO A 144 -15.59 0.61 6.49
C PRO A 144 -16.56 1.41 5.61
N TYR A 145 -16.11 1.92 4.47
CA TYR A 145 -16.96 2.66 3.54
C TYR A 145 -17.97 1.77 2.81
N ARG A 146 -17.64 0.49 2.57
CA ARG A 146 -18.61 -0.49 2.05
C ARG A 146 -19.74 -0.69 3.06
N TYR A 147 -19.41 -0.88 4.34
CA TYR A 147 -20.41 -1.03 5.40
C TYR A 147 -21.24 0.25 5.60
N LEU A 148 -20.60 1.42 5.59
CA LEU A 148 -21.30 2.71 5.69
C LEU A 148 -22.26 2.92 4.52
N HIS A 149 -21.83 2.62 3.30
CA HIS A 149 -22.69 2.70 2.12
C HIS A 149 -23.96 1.87 2.31
N PHE A 150 -23.84 0.58 2.68
CA PHE A 150 -25.02 -0.27 2.86
C PHE A 150 -25.90 0.20 4.01
N ALA A 151 -25.32 0.59 5.15
CA ALA A 151 -26.09 1.08 6.29
C ALA A 151 -26.87 2.37 5.96
N HIS A 152 -26.25 3.33 5.27
CA HIS A 152 -26.94 4.53 4.79
C HIS A 152 -28.02 4.22 3.76
N SER A 153 -27.75 3.29 2.83
CA SER A 153 -28.75 2.85 1.84
C SER A 153 -29.97 2.20 2.51
N ARG A 154 -29.80 1.45 3.61
CA ARG A 154 -30.91 0.86 4.38
C ARG A 154 -31.77 1.92 5.07
N LEU A 155 -31.21 3.08 5.38
CA LEU A 155 -31.93 4.26 5.90
C LEU A 155 -32.46 5.19 4.80
N ASN A 156 -32.36 4.81 3.53
CA ASN A 156 -32.71 5.63 2.36
C ASN A 156 -31.92 6.96 2.26
N ASP A 157 -30.74 7.05 2.88
CA ASP A 157 -29.85 8.22 2.80
C ASP A 157 -28.82 8.04 1.67
N LEU A 158 -29.29 8.19 0.43
CA LEU A 158 -28.44 8.06 -0.75
C LEU A 158 -27.35 9.15 -0.84
N GLN A 159 -27.59 10.33 -0.24
CA GLN A 159 -26.64 11.43 -0.26
C GLN A 159 -25.34 11.07 0.44
N ARG A 160 -25.41 10.27 1.52
CA ARG A 160 -24.24 9.74 2.23
C ARG A 160 -23.78 8.39 1.69
N ALA A 161 -24.70 7.56 1.22
CA ALA A 161 -24.37 6.23 0.72
C ALA A 161 -23.46 6.28 -0.52
N ILE A 162 -23.81 7.11 -1.52
CA ILE A 162 -23.12 7.15 -2.82
C ILE A 162 -21.64 7.57 -2.69
N PRO A 163 -21.28 8.63 -1.94
CA PRO A 163 -19.88 8.96 -1.66
C PRO A 163 -19.10 7.82 -1.00
N CYS A 164 -19.72 7.06 -0.09
CA CYS A 164 -19.07 5.92 0.56
C CYS A 164 -18.77 4.80 -0.44
N ALA A 165 -19.73 4.45 -1.31
CA ALA A 165 -19.51 3.48 -2.40
C ALA A 165 -18.39 3.93 -3.34
N TYR A 166 -18.40 5.21 -3.72
CA TYR A 166 -17.37 5.78 -4.59
C TYR A 166 -15.97 5.77 -3.94
N THR A 167 -15.89 6.10 -2.65
CA THR A 167 -14.66 6.05 -1.84
C THR A 167 -14.09 4.64 -1.76
N PHE A 168 -14.94 3.62 -1.58
CA PHE A 168 -14.54 2.21 -1.58
C PHE A 168 -13.99 1.76 -2.94
N LEU A 169 -14.66 2.12 -4.05
CA LEU A 169 -14.24 1.79 -5.41
C LEU A 169 -12.91 2.41 -5.81
N GLN A 170 -12.52 3.53 -5.22
CA GLN A 170 -11.20 4.11 -5.48
C GLN A 170 -10.06 3.14 -5.10
N LYS A 171 -10.27 2.30 -4.07
CA LYS A 171 -9.29 1.27 -3.65
C LYS A 171 -9.60 -0.14 -4.13
N ASN A 172 -10.82 -0.40 -4.58
CA ASN A 172 -11.27 -1.71 -5.05
C ASN A 172 -11.93 -1.59 -6.44
N PRO A 173 -11.18 -1.18 -7.48
CA PRO A 173 -11.75 -0.98 -8.82
C PRO A 173 -12.22 -2.28 -9.49
N GLU A 174 -11.89 -3.45 -8.95
CA GLU A 174 -12.30 -4.75 -9.49
C GLU A 174 -13.57 -5.31 -8.81
N ASP A 175 -14.13 -4.61 -7.82
CA ASP A 175 -15.31 -5.06 -7.08
C ASP A 175 -16.58 -4.96 -7.95
N GLN A 176 -16.99 -6.12 -8.49
CA GLN A 176 -18.12 -6.21 -9.43
C GLN A 176 -19.45 -5.81 -8.81
N GLU A 177 -19.68 -6.17 -7.55
CA GLU A 177 -20.94 -5.88 -6.85
C GLU A 177 -21.15 -4.38 -6.70
N MET A 178 -20.12 -3.66 -6.24
CA MET A 178 -20.20 -2.23 -6.04
C MET A 178 -20.29 -1.47 -7.38
N HIS A 179 -19.67 -1.97 -8.45
CA HIS A 179 -19.85 -1.40 -9.80
C HIS A 179 -21.28 -1.50 -10.30
N LEU A 180 -21.89 -2.69 -10.21
CA LEU A 180 -23.27 -2.90 -10.63
C LEU A 180 -24.22 -1.97 -9.87
N LEU A 181 -24.00 -1.81 -8.58
CA LEU A 181 -24.78 -0.89 -7.75
C LEU A 181 -24.60 0.58 -8.17
N MET A 182 -23.37 0.99 -8.45
CA MET A 182 -23.10 2.35 -8.93
C MET A 182 -23.69 2.61 -10.32
N GLU A 183 -23.75 1.61 -11.20
CA GLU A 183 -24.46 1.69 -12.48
C GLU A 183 -25.97 1.84 -12.28
N GLU A 184 -26.55 1.10 -11.33
CA GLU A 184 -27.94 1.26 -10.94
C GLU A 184 -28.22 2.69 -10.45
N TYR A 185 -27.39 3.23 -9.56
CA TYR A 185 -27.54 4.62 -9.10
C TYR A 185 -27.43 5.64 -10.24
N LYS A 186 -26.51 5.43 -11.20
CA LYS A 186 -26.40 6.30 -12.39
C LYS A 186 -27.63 6.25 -13.29
N SER A 187 -28.31 5.10 -13.35
CA SER A 187 -29.51 4.93 -14.17
C SER A 187 -30.73 5.65 -13.58
N GLN A 188 -30.80 5.75 -12.25
CA GLN A 188 -31.93 6.32 -11.53
C GLN A 188 -31.74 7.80 -11.17
N TYR A 189 -30.49 8.23 -10.92
CA TYR A 189 -30.17 9.54 -10.37
C TYR A 189 -29.05 10.24 -11.16
N ASN A 190 -29.09 11.57 -11.17
CA ASN A 190 -27.95 12.36 -11.62
C ASN A 190 -26.90 12.44 -10.50
N LEU A 191 -25.78 11.74 -10.68
CA LEU A 191 -24.71 11.65 -9.68
C LEU A 191 -23.76 12.86 -9.67
N SER A 192 -23.99 13.86 -10.52
CA SER A 192 -23.15 15.07 -10.56
C SER A 192 -23.15 15.77 -9.20
N GLY A 193 -21.98 15.88 -8.57
CA GLY A 193 -21.79 16.50 -7.26
C GLY A 193 -21.90 15.55 -6.05
N TYR A 194 -22.25 14.27 -6.27
CA TYR A 194 -22.29 13.23 -5.21
C TYR A 194 -21.11 12.25 -5.27
N LEU A 195 -20.24 12.36 -6.27
CA LEU A 195 -19.05 11.51 -6.43
C LEU A 195 -17.85 12.17 -5.74
N THR A 196 -17.84 12.12 -4.41
CA THR A 196 -16.75 12.62 -3.58
C THR A 196 -15.99 11.44 -2.99
N ASP A 197 -14.67 11.38 -3.19
CA ASP A 197 -13.81 10.45 -2.44
C ASP A 197 -13.47 11.09 -1.09
N HIS A 198 -13.88 10.45 0.01
CA HIS A 198 -13.60 10.93 1.37
C HIS A 198 -12.15 10.73 1.80
N GLU A 199 -11.38 9.93 1.05
CA GLU A 199 -9.96 9.69 1.28
C GLU A 199 -9.10 10.10 0.07
N GLU A 200 -9.59 11.05 -0.74
CA GLU A 200 -8.87 11.62 -1.87
C GLU A 200 -7.50 12.15 -1.43
N GLN A 201 -6.45 11.75 -2.14
CA GLN A 201 -5.10 12.21 -1.85
C GLN A 201 -4.84 13.58 -2.50
N PRO A 202 -4.05 14.46 -1.87
CA PRO A 202 -3.89 15.84 -2.34
C PRO A 202 -3.25 15.94 -3.74
N TYR A 203 -2.44 14.96 -4.16
CA TYR A 203 -1.83 14.94 -5.49
C TYR A 203 -2.77 14.45 -6.60
N GLU A 204 -3.87 13.75 -6.27
CA GLU A 204 -4.78 13.14 -7.25
C GLU A 204 -5.51 14.20 -8.10
N PRO A 205 -6.13 15.25 -7.52
CA PRO A 205 -6.76 16.32 -8.30
C PRO A 205 -5.77 17.06 -9.21
N SER A 206 -4.58 17.39 -8.70
CA SER A 206 -3.54 18.06 -9.49
C SER A 206 -3.07 17.15 -10.64
N PHE A 207 -2.94 15.84 -10.40
CA PHE A 207 -2.57 14.89 -11.45
C PHE A 207 -3.61 14.85 -12.57
N LEU A 208 -4.88 14.69 -12.21
CA LEU A 208 -5.98 14.64 -13.17
C LEU A 208 -6.09 15.93 -13.99
N ARG A 209 -5.95 17.09 -13.35
CA ARG A 209 -5.94 18.39 -14.04
C ARG A 209 -4.76 18.49 -15.01
N GLY A 210 -3.56 18.11 -14.59
CA GLY A 210 -2.37 18.09 -15.44
C GLY A 210 -2.58 17.24 -16.69
N VAL A 211 -3.05 16.00 -16.54
CA VAL A 211 -3.33 15.10 -17.67
C VAL A 211 -4.39 15.67 -18.61
N ASN A 212 -5.46 16.28 -18.09
CA ASN A 212 -6.50 16.90 -18.90
C ASN A 212 -5.96 18.08 -19.74
N LEU A 213 -5.06 18.89 -19.18
CA LEU A 213 -4.43 20.01 -19.88
C LEU A 213 -3.48 19.55 -20.99
N ILE A 214 -2.76 18.44 -20.78
CA ILE A 214 -1.97 17.80 -21.86
C ILE A 214 -2.88 17.39 -23.02
N ASN A 215 -4.05 16.83 -22.72
CA ASN A 215 -5.01 16.38 -23.73
C ASN A 215 -5.67 17.55 -24.47
N SER A 216 -5.88 18.69 -23.83
CA SER A 216 -6.40 19.91 -24.46
C SER A 216 -5.35 20.73 -25.20
N GLY A 217 -4.06 20.43 -25.00
CA GLY A 217 -2.93 21.10 -25.65
C GLY A 217 -2.35 22.29 -24.87
N ASP A 218 -2.82 22.54 -23.65
CA ASP A 218 -2.21 23.51 -22.74
C ASP A 218 -1.07 22.86 -21.95
N TYR A 219 0.11 22.86 -22.58
CA TYR A 219 1.31 22.27 -21.97
C TYR A 219 1.86 23.11 -20.82
N SER A 220 1.68 24.44 -20.84
CA SER A 220 2.19 25.33 -19.79
C SER A 220 1.43 25.09 -18.49
N GLY A 221 0.09 25.13 -18.54
CA GLY A 221 -0.73 24.82 -17.37
C GLY A 221 -0.52 23.39 -16.89
N SER A 222 -0.32 22.44 -17.82
CA SER A 222 0.02 21.06 -17.43
C SER A 222 1.33 20.96 -16.64
N VAL A 223 2.37 21.71 -17.00
CA VAL A 223 3.65 21.66 -16.28
C VAL A 223 3.44 22.09 -14.84
N GLU A 224 2.71 23.19 -14.61
CA GLU A 224 2.43 23.69 -13.26
C GLU A 224 1.76 22.63 -12.38
N TYR A 225 0.69 22.01 -12.88
CA TYR A 225 -0.03 20.96 -12.14
C TYR A 225 0.78 19.66 -11.99
N MET A 226 1.61 19.28 -12.96
CA MET A 226 2.48 18.10 -12.82
C MET A 226 3.62 18.30 -11.81
N GLU A 227 4.24 19.47 -11.79
CA GLU A 227 5.27 19.80 -10.79
C GLU A 227 4.66 19.84 -9.39
N GLU A 228 3.45 20.40 -9.25
CA GLU A 228 2.70 20.35 -8.00
C GLU A 228 2.39 18.91 -7.59
N THR A 229 1.91 18.08 -8.53
CA THR A 229 1.64 16.66 -8.29
C THR A 229 2.88 15.93 -7.78
N LEU A 230 4.03 16.12 -8.43
CA LEU A 230 5.29 15.50 -8.02
C LEU A 230 5.64 15.88 -6.58
N ARG A 231 5.58 17.17 -6.25
CA ARG A 231 5.88 17.67 -4.92
C ARG A 231 4.92 17.11 -3.86
N LEU A 232 3.62 17.09 -4.15
CA LEU A 232 2.60 16.56 -3.24
C LEU A 232 2.74 15.05 -3.05
N TYR A 233 2.96 14.30 -4.13
CA TYR A 233 3.16 12.86 -4.04
C TYR A 233 4.39 12.50 -3.19
N LEU A 234 5.54 13.15 -3.43
CA LEU A 234 6.74 12.88 -2.64
C LEU A 234 6.54 13.20 -1.16
N HIS A 235 5.73 14.22 -0.85
CA HIS A 235 5.36 14.54 0.52
C HIS A 235 4.48 13.44 1.15
N GLU A 236 3.44 12.98 0.46
CA GLU A 236 2.58 11.88 0.93
C GLU A 236 3.35 10.56 1.04
N TYR A 237 4.34 10.34 0.17
CA TYR A 237 5.26 9.20 0.27
C TYR A 237 6.08 9.25 1.56
N ASP A 238 6.72 10.38 1.87
CA ASP A 238 7.47 10.57 3.12
C ASP A 238 6.56 10.40 4.36
N ILE A 239 5.29 10.83 4.27
CA ILE A 239 4.28 10.59 5.29
C ILE A 239 3.98 9.09 5.45
N CYS A 240 3.74 8.37 4.36
CA CYS A 240 3.50 6.92 4.39
C CYS A 240 4.70 6.16 5.01
N GLN A 241 5.92 6.58 4.69
CA GLN A 241 7.14 6.02 5.29
C GLN A 241 7.17 6.18 6.81
N ALA A 242 6.69 7.32 7.33
CA ALA A 242 6.61 7.58 8.76
C ALA A 242 5.49 6.78 9.45
N ASP A 243 4.35 6.60 8.77
CA ASP A 243 3.20 5.84 9.30
C ASP A 243 3.56 4.37 9.58
N CYS A 244 4.54 3.80 8.85
CA CYS A 244 4.98 2.41 9.01
C CYS A 244 5.73 2.10 10.32
N GLU A 245 6.27 3.11 11.03
CA GLU A 245 7.09 2.90 12.24
C GLU A 245 6.26 2.90 13.54
N GLY A 246 4.93 2.86 13.43
CA GLY A 246 4.00 3.26 14.49
C GLY A 246 3.29 2.17 15.25
N ILE A 247 2.84 1.14 14.54
CA ILE A 247 1.77 0.23 14.97
C ILE A 247 2.28 -1.20 14.84
N VAL A 248 3.02 -1.65 15.83
CA VAL A 248 3.58 -3.02 15.82
C VAL A 248 3.07 -3.77 17.04
N GLN A 249 2.54 -4.96 16.77
CA GLN A 249 2.21 -5.94 17.81
C GLN A 249 3.48 -6.74 18.10
N LEU A 250 3.90 -6.76 19.35
CA LEU A 250 5.07 -7.53 19.78
C LEU A 250 4.59 -8.88 20.32
N SER A 251 5.23 -9.97 19.90
CA SER A 251 5.07 -11.27 20.53
C SER A 251 5.87 -11.28 21.85
N PRO A 252 5.22 -11.59 23.00
CA PRO A 252 5.91 -11.62 24.28
C PRO A 252 6.86 -12.82 24.44
N ASP A 253 6.70 -13.86 23.60
CA ASP A 253 7.38 -15.15 23.74
C ASP A 253 8.64 -15.30 22.87
N SER A 254 9.04 -14.25 22.14
CA SER A 254 10.16 -14.27 21.20
C SER A 254 11.45 -13.70 21.82
N ASP A 255 12.61 -14.24 21.44
CA ASP A 255 13.92 -13.69 21.83
C ASP A 255 14.08 -12.22 21.39
N PHE A 256 14.86 -11.43 22.14
CA PHE A 256 15.04 -10.00 21.86
C PHE A 256 15.46 -9.73 20.41
N TYR A 257 16.42 -10.47 19.86
CA TYR A 257 16.90 -10.23 18.50
C TYR A 257 15.89 -10.69 17.45
N ALA A 258 15.13 -11.75 17.73
CA ALA A 258 14.03 -12.19 16.87
C ALA A 258 12.93 -11.11 16.79
N VAL A 259 12.50 -10.58 17.94
CA VAL A 259 11.51 -9.48 17.98
C VAL A 259 12.00 -8.27 17.20
N VAL A 260 13.26 -7.88 17.38
CA VAL A 260 13.84 -6.75 16.65
C VAL A 260 13.83 -7.01 15.14
N ALA A 261 14.27 -8.19 14.70
CA ALA A 261 14.29 -8.56 13.30
C ALA A 261 12.88 -8.56 12.67
N ASP A 262 11.90 -9.15 13.35
CA ASP A 262 10.51 -9.20 12.90
C ASP A 262 9.91 -7.80 12.76
N VAL A 263 10.10 -6.94 13.77
CA VAL A 263 9.62 -5.55 13.75
C VAL A 263 10.23 -4.78 12.58
N TYR A 264 11.54 -4.88 12.35
CA TYR A 264 12.18 -4.16 11.24
C TYR A 264 11.78 -4.71 9.87
N THR A 265 11.55 -6.02 9.78
CA THR A 265 11.05 -6.67 8.56
C THR A 265 9.64 -6.18 8.24
N ASP A 266 8.72 -6.16 9.21
CA ASP A 266 7.37 -5.61 9.07
C ASP A 266 7.39 -4.14 8.62
N VAL A 267 8.25 -3.32 9.26
CA VAL A 267 8.42 -1.90 8.91
C VAL A 267 8.91 -1.75 7.46
N LEU A 268 9.91 -2.54 7.04
CA LEU A 268 10.44 -2.50 5.67
C LEU A 268 9.38 -2.93 4.66
N GLN A 269 8.64 -4.01 4.94
CA GLN A 269 7.54 -4.46 4.09
C GLN A 269 6.45 -3.39 3.95
N CYS A 270 6.07 -2.73 5.05
CA CYS A 270 5.12 -1.62 5.01
C CYS A 270 5.65 -0.46 4.14
N LYS A 271 6.90 -0.04 4.35
CA LYS A 271 7.53 1.06 3.59
C LYS A 271 7.59 0.79 2.09
N LEU A 272 7.91 -0.44 1.69
CA LEU A 272 7.97 -0.81 0.28
C LEU A 272 6.60 -0.85 -0.39
N LYS A 273 5.53 -1.09 0.37
CA LYS A 273 4.15 -1.02 -0.14
C LYS A 273 3.61 0.40 -0.26
N CYS A 274 4.33 1.44 0.20
CA CYS A 274 3.86 2.82 0.09
C CYS A 274 3.60 3.25 -1.36
N GLU A 275 4.44 2.85 -2.32
CA GLU A 275 4.20 3.18 -3.74
C GLU A 275 2.89 2.55 -4.25
N GLU A 276 2.62 1.29 -3.90
CA GLU A 276 1.39 0.58 -4.24
C GLU A 276 0.16 1.23 -3.57
N HIS A 277 0.29 1.57 -2.29
CA HIS A 277 -0.78 2.20 -1.52
C HIS A 277 -1.10 3.63 -1.98
N LEU A 278 -0.17 4.32 -2.63
CA LEU A 278 -0.36 5.68 -3.14
C LEU A 278 -0.63 5.69 -4.66
N MET A 279 -0.91 4.54 -5.29
CA MET A 279 -1.32 4.53 -6.69
C MET A 279 -2.68 5.20 -6.86
N PRO A 280 -2.78 6.26 -7.68
CA PRO A 280 -4.06 6.91 -7.90
C PRO A 280 -4.93 6.07 -8.82
N ASN A 281 -6.24 6.12 -8.60
CA ASN A 281 -7.23 5.49 -9.46
C ASN A 281 -7.81 6.54 -10.40
N VAL A 282 -7.60 6.36 -11.71
CA VAL A 282 -8.13 7.26 -12.74
C VAL A 282 -9.14 6.51 -13.58
N GLY A 283 -10.42 6.82 -13.37
CA GLY A 283 -11.52 6.25 -14.16
C GLY A 283 -11.67 4.72 -14.00
N GLY A 284 -11.29 4.16 -12.84
CA GLY A 284 -11.37 2.73 -12.56
C GLY A 284 -10.08 1.95 -12.85
N TYR A 285 -8.99 2.63 -13.19
CA TYR A 285 -7.69 1.99 -13.44
C TYR A 285 -6.61 2.64 -12.59
N PHE A 286 -5.81 1.81 -11.93
CA PHE A 286 -4.66 2.32 -11.21
C PHE A 286 -3.54 2.74 -12.15
N VAL A 287 -2.92 3.88 -11.85
CA VAL A 287 -1.72 4.34 -12.55
C VAL A 287 -0.51 3.66 -11.94
N VAL A 288 -0.13 2.51 -12.52
CA VAL A 288 1.08 1.77 -12.14
C VAL A 288 2.32 2.64 -12.34
N LYS A 289 3.34 2.47 -11.47
CA LYS A 289 4.64 3.16 -11.58
C LYS A 289 4.45 4.68 -11.65
N PHE A 290 3.74 5.21 -10.67
CA PHE A 290 3.20 6.56 -10.70
C PHE A 290 4.29 7.65 -10.83
N VAL A 291 5.40 7.54 -10.09
CA VAL A 291 6.53 8.48 -10.18
C VAL A 291 7.12 8.56 -11.59
N ALA A 292 7.34 7.39 -12.22
CA ALA A 292 7.79 7.35 -13.61
C ALA A 292 6.76 8.02 -14.52
N THR A 293 5.47 7.73 -14.34
CA THR A 293 4.40 8.34 -15.13
C THR A 293 4.37 9.87 -15.02
N ILE A 294 4.58 10.44 -13.84
CA ILE A 294 4.70 11.90 -13.65
C ILE A 294 5.87 12.46 -14.47
N TYR A 295 7.06 11.84 -14.38
CA TYR A 295 8.22 12.29 -15.15
C TYR A 295 8.05 12.15 -16.66
N HIS A 296 7.32 11.14 -17.12
CA HIS A 296 6.96 11.02 -18.53
C HIS A 296 6.08 12.18 -19.00
N TYR A 297 5.05 12.55 -18.22
CA TYR A 297 4.20 13.69 -18.55
C TYR A 297 4.94 15.02 -18.50
N LEU A 298 5.79 15.24 -17.49
CA LEU A 298 6.66 16.42 -17.42
C LEU A 298 7.59 16.51 -18.63
N GLN A 299 8.29 15.42 -18.96
CA GLN A 299 9.17 15.35 -20.11
C GLN A 299 8.44 15.70 -21.41
N TYR A 300 7.24 15.13 -21.60
CA TYR A 300 6.43 15.40 -22.78
C TYR A 300 5.96 16.86 -22.85
N ALA A 301 5.48 17.42 -21.74
CA ALA A 301 5.00 18.79 -21.69
C ALA A 301 6.14 19.80 -21.94
N TYR A 302 7.29 19.64 -21.28
CA TYR A 302 8.47 20.49 -21.52
C TYR A 302 8.99 20.38 -22.96
N TYR A 303 8.97 19.18 -23.55
CA TYR A 303 9.32 19.00 -24.95
C TYR A 303 8.40 19.81 -25.88
N LYS A 304 7.09 19.81 -25.60
CA LYS A 304 6.11 20.58 -26.39
C LYS A 304 6.24 22.08 -26.25
N LEU A 305 6.77 22.54 -25.12
CA LEU A 305 7.10 23.95 -24.87
C LEU A 305 8.48 24.36 -25.42
N ASN A 306 9.20 23.44 -26.06
CA ASN A 306 10.58 23.65 -26.52
C ASN A 306 11.58 23.95 -25.38
N GLU A 307 11.32 23.42 -24.18
CA GLU A 307 12.15 23.59 -22.98
C GLU A 307 13.04 22.36 -22.73
N GLY A 308 14.07 22.18 -23.56
CA GLY A 308 14.97 21.01 -23.48
C GLY A 308 15.69 20.89 -22.13
N ARG A 309 16.09 22.02 -21.54
CA ARG A 309 16.81 22.07 -20.26
C ARG A 309 15.99 21.45 -19.11
N SER A 310 14.67 21.57 -19.17
CA SER A 310 13.76 20.97 -18.19
C SER A 310 13.34 19.55 -18.59
N ALA A 311 13.18 19.29 -19.90
CA ALA A 311 12.72 18.01 -20.42
C ALA A 311 13.74 16.87 -20.24
N VAL A 312 15.04 17.14 -20.46
CA VAL A 312 16.09 16.10 -20.41
C VAL A 312 16.27 15.52 -19.00
N PRO A 313 16.36 16.32 -17.93
CA PRO A 313 16.38 15.77 -16.57
C PRO A 313 15.16 14.90 -16.25
N CYS A 314 13.95 15.27 -16.71
CA CYS A 314 12.76 14.44 -16.56
C CYS A 314 12.86 13.10 -17.32
N ALA A 315 13.42 13.11 -18.54
CA ALA A 315 13.66 11.90 -19.31
C ALA A 315 14.61 10.94 -18.59
N TYR A 316 15.67 11.46 -17.98
CA TYR A 316 16.62 10.69 -17.17
C TYR A 316 15.99 10.20 -15.86
N SER A 317 15.17 11.02 -15.19
CA SER A 317 14.38 10.61 -14.03
C SER A 317 13.43 9.46 -14.35
N TYR A 318 12.73 9.51 -15.49
CA TYR A 318 11.90 8.38 -15.95
C TYR A 318 12.73 7.11 -16.15
N PHE A 319 13.84 7.25 -16.88
CA PHE A 319 14.70 6.12 -17.25
C PHE A 319 15.34 5.43 -16.04
N LEU A 320 15.52 6.15 -14.93
CA LEU A 320 15.97 5.59 -13.66
C LEU A 320 15.02 4.50 -13.13
N PHE A 321 13.71 4.69 -13.30
CA PHE A 321 12.69 3.73 -12.86
C PHE A 321 12.41 2.66 -13.93
N GLU A 322 12.41 3.06 -15.20
CA GLU A 322 12.05 2.20 -16.33
C GLU A 322 13.19 2.10 -17.36
N PRO A 323 14.31 1.44 -17.02
CA PRO A 323 15.47 1.35 -17.89
C PRO A 323 15.22 0.47 -19.13
N GLU A 324 14.14 -0.30 -19.17
CA GLU A 324 13.82 -1.19 -20.29
C GLU A 324 12.95 -0.55 -21.37
N ASP A 325 12.38 0.64 -21.13
CA ASP A 325 11.54 1.31 -22.12
C ASP A 325 12.34 1.78 -23.34
N GLN A 326 12.06 1.16 -24.49
CA GLN A 326 12.70 1.44 -25.77
C GLN A 326 12.36 2.83 -26.32
N VAL A 327 11.15 3.35 -26.03
CA VAL A 327 10.75 4.69 -26.48
C VAL A 327 11.56 5.73 -25.75
N MET A 328 11.72 5.61 -24.43
CA MET A 328 12.55 6.54 -23.69
C MET A 328 14.03 6.44 -24.07
N LYS A 329 14.56 5.22 -24.32
CA LYS A 329 15.93 5.03 -24.87
C LYS A 329 16.14 5.85 -26.15
N GLN A 330 15.17 5.82 -27.07
CA GLN A 330 15.23 6.61 -28.31
C GLN A 330 15.17 8.12 -28.04
N ASN A 331 14.31 8.56 -27.12
CA ASN A 331 14.22 9.97 -26.73
C ASN A 331 15.55 10.49 -26.13
N LEU A 332 16.22 9.70 -25.29
CA LEU A 332 17.52 10.06 -24.74
C LEU A 332 18.60 10.19 -25.82
N VAL A 333 18.60 9.29 -26.82
CA VAL A 333 19.50 9.40 -27.99
C VAL A 333 19.19 10.65 -28.80
N TYR A 334 17.91 10.97 -29.00
CA TYR A 334 17.49 12.20 -29.66
C TYR A 334 18.03 13.44 -28.93
N TYR A 335 17.84 13.55 -27.62
CA TYR A 335 18.33 14.72 -26.87
C TYR A 335 19.86 14.85 -26.91
N LYS A 336 20.59 13.74 -26.92
CA LYS A 336 22.05 13.75 -27.10
C LYS A 336 22.47 14.21 -28.49
N ALA A 337 21.79 13.74 -29.53
CA ALA A 337 22.11 14.08 -30.92
C ALA A 337 21.83 15.56 -31.26
N TYR A 338 20.83 16.15 -30.62
CA TYR A 338 20.43 17.55 -30.84
C TYR A 338 20.84 18.48 -29.69
N SER A 339 21.84 18.10 -28.90
CA SER A 339 22.25 18.82 -27.67
C SER A 339 22.50 20.32 -27.90
N GLU A 340 23.22 20.66 -28.97
CA GLU A 340 23.54 22.04 -29.33
C GLU A 340 22.29 22.85 -29.67
N GLN A 341 21.36 22.27 -30.43
CA GLN A 341 20.11 22.94 -30.85
C GLN A 341 19.19 23.24 -29.66
N TRP A 342 19.19 22.36 -28.67
CA TRP A 342 18.42 22.50 -27.44
C TRP A 342 19.16 23.28 -26.34
N GLY A 343 20.41 23.70 -26.60
CA GLY A 343 21.24 24.44 -25.62
C GLY A 343 21.58 23.62 -24.38
N LEU A 344 21.74 22.30 -24.53
CA LEU A 344 21.97 21.36 -23.44
C LEU A 344 23.44 21.32 -23.05
N GLN A 345 23.69 21.33 -21.74
CA GLN A 345 25.00 21.15 -21.12
C GLN A 345 25.09 19.78 -20.45
N SER A 346 26.31 19.34 -20.09
CA SER A 346 26.54 18.00 -19.53
C SER A 346 25.76 17.72 -18.24
N ASP A 347 25.46 18.74 -17.45
CA ASP A 347 24.68 18.69 -16.20
C ASP A 347 23.21 18.31 -16.42
N HIS A 348 22.60 18.70 -17.54
CA HIS A 348 21.21 18.39 -17.87
C HIS A 348 21.00 16.89 -18.17
N PHE A 349 22.06 16.14 -18.46
CA PHE A 349 22.01 14.70 -18.74
C PHE A 349 22.06 13.85 -17.47
N THR A 350 21.44 14.34 -16.40
CA THR A 350 21.35 13.66 -15.11
C THR A 350 19.90 13.64 -14.64
N PRO A 351 19.47 12.59 -13.91
CA PRO A 351 18.15 12.59 -13.30
C PRO A 351 18.02 13.71 -12.27
N ARG A 352 16.81 14.20 -12.06
CA ARG A 352 16.55 15.20 -11.02
C ARG A 352 16.89 14.65 -9.63
N MET A 353 17.30 15.53 -8.72
CA MET A 353 17.76 15.16 -7.38
C MET A 353 16.69 14.43 -6.57
N GLU A 354 15.43 14.86 -6.64
CA GLU A 354 14.33 14.25 -5.92
C GLU A 354 13.99 12.84 -6.44
N ALA A 355 14.13 12.60 -7.75
CA ALA A 355 14.03 11.26 -8.33
C ALA A 355 15.13 10.32 -7.81
N LEU A 356 16.38 10.80 -7.80
CA LEU A 356 17.52 10.04 -7.30
C LEU A 356 17.37 9.70 -5.82
N LYS A 357 16.93 10.65 -5.00
CA LYS A 357 16.68 10.43 -3.57
C LYS A 357 15.62 9.34 -3.38
N HIS A 358 14.48 9.46 -4.07
CA HIS A 358 13.37 8.51 -4.01
C HIS A 358 13.80 7.10 -4.44
N TYR A 359 14.50 7.00 -5.56
CA TYR A 359 15.00 5.73 -6.09
C TYR A 359 16.01 5.07 -5.14
N ASN A 360 17.03 5.82 -4.69
CA ASN A 360 18.07 5.29 -3.81
C ASN A 360 17.51 4.82 -2.46
N GLN A 361 16.57 5.56 -1.89
CA GLN A 361 15.89 5.17 -0.66
C GLN A 361 15.12 3.86 -0.85
N THR A 362 14.32 3.76 -1.91
CA THR A 362 13.52 2.56 -2.19
C THR A 362 14.41 1.36 -2.52
N LEU A 363 15.50 1.57 -3.26
CA LEU A 363 16.48 0.52 -3.56
C LEU A 363 17.16 0.00 -2.30
N ALA A 364 17.62 0.89 -1.41
CA ALA A 364 18.25 0.52 -0.16
C ALA A 364 17.29 -0.28 0.74
N GLN A 365 16.01 0.12 0.81
CA GLN A 365 14.99 -0.61 1.55
C GLN A 365 14.73 -2.00 0.98
N LYS A 366 14.63 -2.14 -0.35
CA LYS A 366 14.47 -3.45 -1.03
C LYS A 366 15.66 -4.37 -0.77
N GLN A 367 16.88 -3.83 -0.88
CA GLN A 367 18.10 -4.58 -0.60
C GLN A 367 18.14 -5.06 0.85
N MET A 368 17.80 -4.20 1.81
CA MET A 368 17.76 -4.57 3.23
C MET A 368 16.73 -5.67 3.50
N LEU A 369 15.52 -5.56 2.94
CA LEU A 369 14.48 -6.59 3.11
C LEU A 369 14.91 -7.93 2.49
N THR A 370 15.47 -7.90 1.28
CA THR A 370 15.97 -9.12 0.60
C THR A 370 17.06 -9.81 1.42
N LEU A 371 17.95 -9.02 2.06
CA LEU A 371 18.97 -9.57 2.97
C LEU A 371 18.33 -10.16 4.22
N ALA A 372 17.37 -9.47 4.85
CA ALA A 372 16.67 -9.98 6.03
C ALA A 372 15.98 -11.32 5.73
N GLU A 373 15.22 -11.40 4.64
CA GLU A 373 14.55 -12.64 4.20
C GLU A 373 15.54 -13.75 3.92
N LYS A 374 16.70 -13.43 3.33
CA LYS A 374 17.77 -14.40 3.10
C LYS A 374 18.32 -14.96 4.42
N TYR A 375 18.64 -14.10 5.40
CA TYR A 375 19.19 -14.55 6.69
C TYR A 375 18.19 -15.35 7.51
N SER A 376 16.89 -15.04 7.43
CA SER A 376 15.83 -15.80 8.09
C SER A 376 15.61 -17.20 7.49
N GLN A 377 16.11 -17.46 6.27
CA GLN A 377 15.96 -18.73 5.56
C GLN A 377 17.24 -19.59 5.57
N LEU A 378 18.31 -19.15 6.26
CA LEU A 378 19.51 -19.96 6.41
C LEU A 378 19.26 -21.05 7.46
N ASP A 379 19.50 -22.31 7.09
CA ASP A 379 19.52 -23.41 8.03
C ASP A 379 20.84 -23.39 8.86
N ASP A 380 20.88 -24.10 9.99
CA ASP A 380 22.04 -24.10 10.90
C ASP A 380 23.35 -24.53 10.19
N GLU A 381 23.25 -25.46 9.24
CA GLU A 381 24.35 -25.91 8.36
C GLU A 381 24.89 -24.79 7.46
N ASP A 382 24.01 -23.93 6.94
CA ASP A 382 24.39 -22.82 6.06
C ASP A 382 24.94 -21.62 6.86
N PHE A 383 24.56 -21.50 8.14
CA PHE A 383 24.99 -20.41 9.02
C PHE A 383 26.31 -20.69 9.74
N LEU A 384 26.49 -21.92 10.24
CA LEU A 384 27.66 -22.34 11.03
C LEU A 384 28.65 -23.17 10.20
N GLY A 385 28.26 -23.62 9.02
CA GLY A 385 29.01 -24.62 8.28
C GLY A 385 28.77 -26.04 8.84
N PRO A 386 29.03 -27.08 8.02
CA PRO A 386 28.63 -28.45 8.35
C PRO A 386 29.30 -29.01 9.61
N GLU A 387 30.50 -28.54 9.95
CA GLU A 387 31.27 -29.03 11.11
C GLU A 387 30.72 -28.48 12.44
N GLU A 388 30.32 -27.20 12.49
CA GLU A 388 29.79 -26.57 13.71
C GLU A 388 28.29 -26.83 13.89
N ALA A 389 27.54 -27.00 12.79
CA ALA A 389 26.15 -27.46 12.83
C ALA A 389 26.03 -28.91 13.34
N ALA A 390 26.94 -29.80 12.94
CA ALA A 390 26.99 -31.18 13.43
C ALA A 390 27.28 -31.29 14.93
N LEU A 391 27.97 -30.30 15.53
CA LEU A 391 28.23 -30.24 16.97
C LEU A 391 27.00 -29.77 17.78
N LEU A 392 26.06 -29.05 17.15
CA LEU A 392 24.85 -28.54 17.78
C LEU A 392 23.61 -29.40 17.49
N ALA A 393 23.66 -30.24 16.45
CA ALA A 393 22.71 -31.31 16.28
C ALA A 393 22.77 -32.20 17.54
N SER A 394 21.72 -32.15 18.36
CA SER A 394 21.59 -33.03 19.52
C SER A 394 21.82 -34.47 19.07
N GLU A 395 22.59 -35.24 19.86
CA GLU A 395 22.80 -36.68 19.64
C GLU A 395 21.52 -37.31 19.10
N SER A 396 21.61 -37.90 17.91
CA SER A 396 20.47 -38.51 17.24
C SER A 396 19.76 -39.45 18.23
N PRO A 397 18.41 -39.55 18.20
CA PRO A 397 17.67 -40.48 19.07
C PRO A 397 18.17 -41.94 18.97
N ASP A 398 18.86 -42.26 17.87
CA ASP A 398 19.45 -43.57 17.59
C ASP A 398 20.64 -43.93 18.51
N VAL A 399 21.24 -42.97 19.23
CA VAL A 399 22.32 -43.27 20.21
C VAL A 399 21.78 -44.03 21.42
N GLU A 400 20.48 -43.91 21.74
CA GLU A 400 19.85 -44.68 22.82
C GLU A 400 19.65 -46.16 22.46
N PHE A 401 19.79 -46.53 21.18
CA PHE A 401 19.64 -47.90 20.69
C PHE A 401 20.97 -48.64 20.44
N GLU A 402 22.11 -47.96 20.62
CA GLU A 402 23.46 -48.54 20.46
C GLU A 402 24.09 -49.04 21.78
N GLY A 403 23.33 -49.04 22.89
CA GLY A 403 23.70 -49.76 24.11
C GLY A 403 23.39 -51.25 23.99
N MET A 404 24.28 -52.14 24.48
CA MET A 404 23.94 -53.56 24.62
C MET A 404 22.65 -53.69 25.45
N GLY A 405 21.56 -54.12 24.81
CA GLY A 405 20.27 -54.26 25.47
C GLY A 405 20.29 -55.29 26.60
N ASP A 406 19.99 -54.85 27.81
CA ASP A 406 19.49 -55.71 28.89
C ASP A 406 17.98 -55.87 28.68
N TYR A 407 17.60 -56.78 27.78
CA TYR A 407 16.23 -57.28 27.69
C TYR A 407 16.00 -58.28 28.82
N GLU A 408 15.72 -57.79 30.03
CA GLU A 408 15.09 -58.63 31.06
C GLU A 408 13.65 -58.95 30.62
N GLU A 409 13.48 -60.10 29.97
CA GLU A 409 12.16 -60.71 29.80
C GLU A 409 11.60 -61.09 31.17
N SER A 410 10.63 -60.31 31.68
CA SER A 410 9.60 -60.89 32.55
C SER A 410 8.36 -59.98 32.67
N ILE A 411 7.20 -60.64 32.72
CA ILE A 411 5.90 -60.20 33.29
C ILE A 411 4.79 -59.85 32.25
N TYR A 412 4.06 -60.92 31.90
CA TYR A 412 2.64 -61.04 31.49
C TYR A 412 2.14 -60.47 30.15
N ALA A 413 2.08 -61.34 29.14
CA ALA A 413 1.07 -61.27 28.08
C ALA A 413 0.23 -62.55 28.09
N ASP A 414 -0.75 -62.61 28.98
CA ASP A 414 -1.83 -63.62 28.93
C ASP A 414 -2.98 -63.01 28.12
N TRP A 415 -2.96 -63.21 26.80
CA TRP A 415 -4.09 -62.89 25.92
C TRP A 415 -4.57 -64.17 25.24
N SER A 416 -5.66 -64.70 25.78
CA SER A 416 -6.40 -65.83 25.25
C SER A 416 -7.00 -65.52 23.87
N GLN A 417 -6.78 -66.41 22.90
CA GLN A 417 -7.50 -66.41 21.63
C GLN A 417 -8.90 -67.02 21.76
N PRO A 418 -9.95 -66.44 21.15
CA PRO A 418 -11.16 -67.17 20.83
C PRO A 418 -10.98 -67.91 19.50
N LYS A 419 -11.05 -69.23 19.53
CA LYS A 419 -11.15 -70.09 18.34
C LYS A 419 -12.59 -70.08 17.80
N GLY A 420 -12.74 -69.84 16.50
CA GLY A 420 -13.25 -70.89 15.62
C GLY A 420 -14.30 -70.53 14.56
N LYS A 421 -14.06 -71.14 13.38
CA LYS A 421 -14.92 -71.43 12.21
C LYS A 421 -15.06 -70.29 11.19
N GLY A 422 -14.77 -70.46 9.90
CA GLY A 422 -14.43 -71.64 9.08
C GLY A 422 -14.68 -71.25 7.61
N ASP A 423 -13.82 -71.74 6.70
CA ASP A 423 -13.90 -71.53 5.25
C ASP A 423 -15.24 -71.98 4.63
N THR A 424 -15.75 -71.20 3.68
CA THR A 424 -16.51 -71.67 2.51
C THR A 424 -16.45 -70.60 1.41
N GLY A 425 -16.02 -71.01 0.21
CA GLY A 425 -15.95 -70.18 -0.99
C GLY A 425 -17.20 -70.22 -1.88
N GLU A 426 -17.09 -69.49 -3.01
CA GLU A 426 -18.03 -69.28 -4.13
C GLU A 426 -19.25 -68.38 -3.76
N SER A 427 -19.71 -67.42 -4.57
CA SER A 427 -19.77 -67.30 -6.04
C SER A 427 -19.93 -65.83 -6.50
N GLU A 428 -19.81 -65.64 -7.81
CA GLU A 428 -19.91 -64.41 -8.61
C GLU A 428 -21.23 -63.61 -8.49
N GLU A 429 -21.13 -62.35 -8.93
CA GLU A 429 -22.11 -61.59 -9.73
C GLU A 429 -22.83 -60.37 -9.09
N SER A 430 -22.53 -59.21 -9.69
CA SER A 430 -23.35 -58.00 -9.84
C SER A 430 -23.57 -57.06 -8.64
N ARG A 431 -22.97 -55.86 -8.70
CA ARG A 431 -23.69 -54.59 -8.97
C ARG A 431 -22.77 -53.37 -9.04
N GLU A 432 -22.54 -53.02 -10.29
CA GLU A 432 -22.21 -51.74 -10.90
C GLU A 432 -22.79 -50.48 -10.21
N ALA A 433 -21.90 -49.54 -9.87
CA ALA A 433 -22.02 -48.07 -9.74
C ALA A 433 -20.80 -47.60 -8.90
N ASP A 434 -19.96 -46.63 -9.20
CA ASP A 434 -20.00 -45.46 -10.07
C ASP A 434 -18.53 -45.01 -10.25
N TRP A 435 -17.98 -45.13 -11.46
CA TRP A 435 -16.66 -44.60 -11.83
C TRP A 435 -16.83 -43.64 -12.99
N THR A 436 -17.37 -42.45 -12.69
CA THR A 436 -17.56 -41.39 -13.69
C THR A 436 -17.11 -40.02 -13.18
N GLN A 437 -15.86 -39.89 -12.72
CA GLN A 437 -15.27 -38.57 -12.39
C GLN A 437 -13.78 -38.41 -12.75
N CYS A 438 -13.28 -39.07 -13.81
CA CYS A 438 -11.88 -38.86 -14.28
C CYS A 438 -11.71 -38.73 -15.81
N LYS A 439 -12.71 -38.20 -16.53
CA LYS A 439 -12.62 -38.00 -18.00
C LYS A 439 -13.05 -36.63 -18.54
N VAL A 440 -13.21 -35.61 -17.68
CA VAL A 440 -13.61 -34.26 -18.13
C VAL A 440 -12.42 -33.27 -18.23
N ASP A 441 -11.24 -33.60 -17.69
CA ASP A 441 -10.09 -32.67 -17.68
C ASP A 441 -9.24 -32.63 -18.97
N ARG A 442 -9.54 -33.44 -19.99
CA ARG A 442 -8.79 -33.41 -21.27
C ARG A 442 -9.46 -32.63 -22.40
N THR A 443 -10.68 -32.13 -22.20
CA THR A 443 -11.41 -31.32 -23.20
C THR A 443 -11.33 -29.80 -22.97
N ALA A 444 -10.91 -29.36 -21.77
CA ALA A 444 -10.79 -27.93 -21.43
C ALA A 444 -9.52 -27.26 -22.02
N GLN A 445 -8.43 -28.00 -22.23
CA GLN A 445 -7.17 -27.43 -22.77
C GLN A 445 -7.17 -27.16 -24.29
N ARG A 446 -8.17 -27.65 -25.04
CA ARG A 446 -8.23 -27.44 -26.50
C ARG A 446 -9.02 -26.20 -26.91
N TYR A 447 -9.93 -25.70 -26.06
CA TYR A 447 -10.75 -24.52 -26.35
C TYR A 447 -9.99 -23.19 -26.16
N ASP A 448 -9.03 -23.13 -25.22
CA ASP A 448 -8.28 -21.91 -24.88
C ASP A 448 -7.24 -21.48 -25.95
N SER A 449 -6.81 -22.43 -26.79
CA SER A 449 -5.85 -22.16 -27.88
C SER A 449 -6.49 -21.43 -29.09
N THR A 450 -7.80 -21.59 -29.29
CA THR A 450 -8.57 -21.01 -30.40
C THR A 450 -8.99 -19.58 -30.12
N THR A 451 -9.30 -19.25 -28.86
CA THR A 451 -9.72 -17.91 -28.42
C THR A 451 -8.56 -16.91 -28.49
N ARG A 452 -7.36 -17.30 -28.03
CA ARG A 452 -6.11 -16.52 -28.15
C ARG A 452 -5.68 -16.22 -29.59
N ARG A 453 -6.04 -17.07 -30.56
CA ARG A 453 -5.78 -16.84 -32.00
C ARG A 453 -6.75 -15.82 -32.62
N SER A 454 -7.97 -15.69 -32.08
CA SER A 454 -8.98 -14.74 -32.55
C SER A 454 -8.70 -13.30 -32.10
N GLU A 455 -8.19 -13.11 -30.88
CA GLU A 455 -7.85 -11.79 -30.32
C GLU A 455 -6.58 -11.20 -30.94
N LYS A 456 -5.56 -12.04 -31.22
CA LYS A 456 -4.37 -11.61 -31.98
C LYS A 456 -4.71 -11.15 -33.41
N ARG A 457 -5.79 -11.67 -34.02
CA ARG A 457 -6.28 -11.21 -35.34
C ARG A 457 -7.06 -9.89 -35.25
N ARG A 458 -7.81 -9.63 -34.16
CA ARG A 458 -8.51 -8.35 -33.93
C ARG A 458 -7.54 -7.21 -33.61
N GLY A 459 -6.51 -7.45 -32.81
CA GLY A 459 -5.47 -6.45 -32.50
C GLY A 459 -4.62 -6.02 -33.71
N ARG A 460 -4.35 -6.93 -34.66
CA ARG A 460 -3.65 -6.59 -35.92
C ARG A 460 -4.51 -5.78 -36.90
N LYS A 461 -5.84 -5.96 -36.89
CA LYS A 461 -6.77 -5.16 -37.71
C LYS A 461 -6.89 -3.71 -37.21
N TRP A 462 -6.84 -3.48 -35.90
CA TRP A 462 -6.82 -2.13 -35.29
C TRP A 462 -5.52 -1.37 -35.59
N ARG A 463 -4.35 -2.01 -35.46
CA ARG A 463 -3.05 -1.38 -35.79
C ARG A 463 -2.90 -1.02 -37.28
N LYS A 464 -3.51 -1.79 -38.19
CA LYS A 464 -3.56 -1.44 -39.63
C LYS A 464 -4.55 -0.30 -39.94
N LYS A 465 -5.61 -0.13 -39.14
CA LYS A 465 -6.60 0.96 -39.30
C LYS A 465 -6.05 2.31 -38.78
N MET A 466 -5.23 2.31 -37.72
CA MET A 466 -4.52 3.53 -37.26
C MET A 466 -3.40 3.97 -38.21
N ARG A 467 -2.64 3.04 -38.81
CA ARG A 467 -1.58 3.39 -39.79
C ARG A 467 -2.11 3.99 -41.10
N ARG A 468 -3.38 3.75 -41.47
CA ARG A 468 -4.02 4.35 -42.66
C ARG A 468 -4.66 5.72 -42.42
N ARG A 469 -4.75 6.19 -41.16
CA ARG A 469 -5.20 7.55 -40.80
C ARG A 469 -4.06 8.53 -40.52
N ARG A 470 -2.80 8.08 -40.65
CA ARG A 470 -1.57 8.88 -40.50
C ARG A 470 -0.78 9.01 -41.81
N ARG A 471 -1.44 8.85 -42.96
CA ARG A 471 -0.93 9.27 -44.26
C ARG A 471 -1.86 10.32 -44.83
#